data_AF-A0A6V7KDS0-F1
#
_entry.id   AF-A0A6V7KDS0-F1
#
_cell.length_a   1.000
_cell.length_b   1.000
_cell.length_c   1.000
_cell.angle_alpha   90.00
_cell.angle_beta   90.00
_cell.angle_gamma   90.00
#
_symmetry.space_group_name_H-M   'P 1'
#
loop_
_entity.id
_entity.type
_entity.pdbx_description
1 polymer ?
#
loop_
_entity_poly.entity_id
_entity_poly.type
_entity_poly.pdbx_seq_one_letter_code
_entity_poly.pdbx_strand_id
1 'polypeptide(L)'
;GHKEFHKRHRDLCEDTLLPGDSNSPPSGCSSPGPGYPLISIGQQPTTPQPADIDNHPASRVLPFLYLGNGRDAADLQLLRTLGATRVLNVTSQLPGYHETRGITYRQIPATDSGHQNLKQYFEEAFDFI
;
A
#
# COMPACT_ATOMS: atom_id res chain seq x y z
N GLY A 1 -15.99 10.15 2.49
CA GLY A 1 -14.70 10.53 1.89
C GLY A 1 -13.60 10.46 2.93
N HIS A 2 -12.32 10.48 2.52
CA HIS A 2 -11.16 10.27 3.41
C HIS A 2 -11.20 11.08 4.73
N LYS A 3 -11.62 12.36 4.67
CA LYS A 3 -11.77 13.22 5.87
C LYS A 3 -12.80 12.71 6.89
N GLU A 4 -13.93 12.17 6.42
CA GLU A 4 -14.97 11.60 7.28
C GLU A 4 -14.54 10.25 7.85
N PHE A 5 -13.82 9.44 7.07
CA PHE A 5 -13.24 8.19 7.54
C PHE A 5 -12.23 8.45 8.66
N HIS A 6 -11.33 9.41 8.46
CA HIS A 6 -10.33 9.82 9.45
C HIS A 6 -10.96 10.35 10.74
N LYS A 7 -12.02 11.14 10.63
CA LYS A 7 -12.74 11.66 11.80
C LYS A 7 -13.42 10.56 12.62
N ARG A 8 -13.92 9.51 11.96
CA ARG A 8 -14.77 8.49 12.59
C ARG A 8 -14.02 7.23 13.01
N HIS A 9 -12.89 6.96 12.39
CA HIS A 9 -12.06 5.76 12.57
C HIS A 9 -10.58 6.14 12.65
N ARG A 10 -10.25 7.06 13.57
CA ARG A 10 -8.87 7.55 13.75
C ARG A 10 -7.91 6.43 14.15
N ASP A 11 -8.40 5.43 14.89
CA ASP A 11 -7.68 4.23 15.29
C ASP A 11 -7.26 3.33 14.12
N LEU A 12 -7.91 3.46 12.95
CA LEU A 12 -7.60 2.73 11.72
C LEU A 12 -6.79 3.54 10.72
N CYS A 13 -6.47 4.80 11.04
CA CYS A 13 -5.68 5.66 10.17
C CYS A 13 -4.22 5.63 10.60
N GLU A 14 -3.31 5.33 9.68
CA GLU A 14 -1.89 5.59 9.90
C GLU A 14 -1.60 7.09 9.71
N ASP A 15 -0.85 7.69 10.63
CA ASP A 15 -0.50 9.12 10.63
C ASP A 15 0.44 9.55 9.49
N THR A 16 0.78 8.62 8.59
CA THR A 16 1.87 8.72 7.59
C THR A 16 1.59 9.69 6.42
N LEU A 17 0.39 10.30 6.34
CA LEU A 17 -0.02 11.10 5.17
C LEU A 17 -0.23 12.61 5.43
N LEU A 18 0.08 13.12 6.63
CA LEU A 18 -0.04 14.56 6.91
C LEU A 18 1.34 15.23 6.96
N PRO A 19 1.62 16.25 6.11
CA PRO A 19 2.73 17.15 6.38
C PRO A 19 2.43 17.86 7.71
N GLY A 20 3.36 17.73 8.66
CA GLY A 20 3.16 18.21 10.02
C GLY A 20 2.88 19.72 10.06
N ASP A 21 1.68 20.10 10.47
CA ASP A 21 1.40 21.46 10.92
C ASP A 21 2.06 21.65 12.29
N SER A 22 3.29 22.16 12.26
CA SER A 22 4.02 22.63 13.42
C SER A 22 3.35 23.87 14.02
N ASN A 23 2.34 23.67 14.88
CA ASN A 23 2.05 24.57 15.99
C ASN A 23 0.96 24.02 16.92
N SER A 24 1.33 23.37 18.02
CA SER A 24 0.53 23.29 19.25
C SER A 24 1.42 22.89 20.44
N PRO A 25 1.30 23.55 21.62
CA PRO A 25 2.18 23.34 22.76
C PRO A 25 1.89 22.03 23.51
N PRO A 26 2.85 21.49 24.30
CA PRO A 26 2.67 20.22 24.99
C PRO A 26 1.80 20.41 26.24
N SER A 27 0.53 20.04 26.13
CA SER A 27 -0.34 19.90 27.30
C SER A 27 -0.14 18.50 27.89
N GLY A 28 0.67 18.43 28.94
CA GLY A 28 0.88 17.21 29.71
C GLY A 28 -0.40 16.71 30.37
N CYS A 29 -0.60 15.39 30.34
CA CYS A 29 -1.59 14.71 31.16
C CYS A 29 -0.86 13.78 32.15
N SER A 30 -0.85 14.20 33.41
CA SER A 30 -0.42 13.39 34.55
C SER A 30 -1.52 12.40 34.91
N SER A 31 -1.20 11.11 34.89
CA SER A 31 -1.96 10.06 35.60
C SER A 31 -0.99 9.01 36.16
N PRO A 32 -1.04 8.70 37.47
CA PRO A 32 -0.19 7.70 38.10
C PRO A 32 -0.81 6.29 37.99
N GLY A 33 -0.07 5.34 37.44
CA GLY A 33 -0.42 3.91 37.41
C GLY A 33 0.84 3.02 37.50
N PRO A 34 0.77 1.84 38.13
CA PRO A 34 1.94 1.20 38.70
C PRO A 34 2.65 0.23 37.73
N GLY A 35 3.98 0.34 37.70
CA GLY A 35 4.91 -0.81 37.71
C GLY A 35 5.09 -1.61 36.43
N TYR A 36 5.97 -1.14 35.54
CA TYR A 36 6.81 -2.01 34.70
C TYR A 36 8.24 -1.43 34.63
N PRO A 37 9.29 -2.27 34.67
CA PRO A 37 10.66 -1.80 34.85
C PRO A 37 11.17 -1.07 33.61
N LEU A 38 11.72 0.12 33.85
CA LEU A 38 12.35 1.01 32.89
C LEU A 38 13.68 0.42 32.43
N ILE A 39 13.72 -0.18 31.24
CA ILE A 39 14.97 -0.36 30.51
C ILE A 39 15.28 0.94 29.77
N SER A 40 16.23 1.69 30.33
CA SER A 40 16.83 2.88 29.72
C SER A 40 17.61 2.48 28.48
N ILE A 41 17.01 2.71 27.32
CA ILE A 41 17.72 2.87 26.05
C ILE A 41 17.18 4.19 25.50
N GLY A 42 18.09 5.14 25.22
CA GLY A 42 17.73 6.44 24.68
C GLY A 42 16.99 6.30 23.35
N GLN A 43 15.66 6.23 23.41
CA GLN A 43 14.79 6.36 22.26
C GLN A 43 14.58 7.85 22.01
N GLN A 44 15.42 8.39 21.14
CA GLN A 44 14.94 9.33 20.15
C GLN A 44 13.66 8.74 19.56
N PRO A 45 12.52 9.47 19.52
CA PRO A 45 11.32 8.95 18.89
C PRO A 45 11.66 8.69 17.43
N THR A 46 11.91 7.43 17.09
CA THR A 46 11.95 6.99 15.72
C THR A 46 10.54 7.20 15.21
N THR A 47 10.34 8.31 14.51
CA THR A 47 9.32 8.40 13.47
C THR A 47 9.30 7.06 12.77
N PRO A 48 8.18 6.31 12.74
CA PRO A 48 8.10 5.14 11.88
C PRO A 48 8.44 5.67 10.49
N GLN A 49 9.60 5.23 9.99
CA GLN A 49 10.05 5.52 8.65
C GLN A 49 8.86 5.21 7.74
N PRO A 50 8.51 6.05 6.74
CA PRO A 50 7.45 5.72 5.80
C PRO A 50 7.67 4.28 5.41
N ALA A 51 6.67 3.41 5.67
CA ALA A 51 6.76 2.02 5.31
C ALA A 51 7.29 1.99 3.88
N ASP A 52 8.33 1.20 3.64
CA ASP A 52 8.98 1.21 2.35
C ASP A 52 8.05 0.51 1.35
N ILE A 53 7.06 1.27 0.85
CA ILE A 53 5.96 0.78 0.02
C ILE A 53 6.52 0.14 -1.25
N ASP A 54 7.65 0.66 -1.75
CA ASP A 54 8.37 0.13 -2.90
C ASP A 54 9.06 -1.22 -2.62
N ASN A 55 9.37 -1.52 -1.36
CA ASN A 55 9.92 -2.80 -0.91
C ASN A 55 8.88 -3.71 -0.23
N HIS A 56 7.62 -3.28 -0.14
CA HIS A 56 6.56 -4.12 0.43
C HIS A 56 6.27 -5.30 -0.50
N PRO A 57 6.25 -6.55 0.02
CA PRO A 57 5.97 -7.72 -0.80
C PRO A 57 4.53 -7.72 -1.32
N ALA A 58 4.29 -8.45 -2.42
CA ALA A 58 2.95 -8.69 -2.92
C ALA A 58 2.01 -9.25 -1.82
N SER A 59 0.87 -8.60 -1.64
CA SER A 59 -0.11 -8.91 -0.61
C SER A 59 -1.24 -9.74 -1.18
N ARG A 60 -1.61 -10.84 -0.50
CA ARG A 60 -2.73 -11.69 -0.91
C ARG A 60 -4.05 -11.04 -0.49
N VAL A 61 -4.87 -10.66 -1.47
CA VAL A 61 -6.20 -10.07 -1.24
C VAL A 61 -7.28 -11.15 -1.22
N LEU A 62 -7.20 -12.11 -2.14
CA LEU A 62 -8.07 -13.28 -2.23
C LEU A 62 -7.24 -14.54 -2.49
N PRO A 63 -7.81 -15.75 -2.35
CA PRO A 63 -7.09 -16.98 -2.60
C PRO A 63 -6.38 -17.04 -3.96
N PHE A 64 -6.93 -16.36 -4.97
CA PHE A 64 -6.44 -16.29 -6.35
C PHE A 64 -5.96 -14.89 -6.78
N LEU A 65 -5.95 -13.90 -5.88
CA LEU A 65 -5.65 -12.50 -6.20
C LEU A 65 -4.57 -11.94 -5.27
N TYR A 66 -3.50 -11.45 -5.88
CA TYR A 66 -2.42 -10.74 -5.21
C TYR A 66 -2.38 -9.28 -5.70
N LEU A 67 -2.07 -8.37 -4.79
CA LEU A 67 -1.81 -6.96 -5.05
C LEU A 67 -0.31 -6.72 -4.85
N GLY A 68 0.38 -6.28 -5.89
CA GLY A 68 1.82 -6.01 -5.86
C GLY A 68 2.17 -4.75 -6.66
N ASN A 69 3.46 -4.44 -6.70
CA ASN A 69 4.00 -3.29 -7.43
C ASN A 69 4.67 -3.71 -8.75
N GLY A 70 5.26 -2.74 -9.46
CA GLY A 70 5.94 -3.00 -10.74
C GLY A 70 7.15 -3.93 -10.62
N ARG A 71 7.80 -4.01 -9.46
CA ARG A 71 8.93 -4.90 -9.22
C ARG A 71 8.46 -6.35 -9.09
N ASP A 72 7.37 -6.57 -8.38
CA ASP A 72 6.75 -7.90 -8.27
C ASP A 72 6.35 -8.42 -9.66
N ALA A 73 5.76 -7.55 -10.49
CA ALA A 73 5.35 -7.90 -11.86
C ALA A 73 6.52 -8.19 -12.80
N ALA A 74 7.71 -7.65 -12.50
CA ALA A 74 8.94 -7.90 -13.25
C ALA A 74 9.67 -9.18 -12.81
N ASP A 75 9.39 -9.73 -11.63
CA ASP A 75 10.02 -10.96 -11.13
C ASP A 75 9.23 -12.22 -11.52
N LEU A 76 9.72 -12.91 -12.55
CA LEU A 76 9.11 -14.16 -13.02
C LEU A 76 9.15 -15.29 -11.98
N GLN A 77 10.20 -15.36 -11.15
CA GLN A 77 10.30 -16.44 -10.16
C GLN A 77 9.25 -16.23 -9.07
N LEU A 78 9.09 -14.98 -8.60
CA LEU A 78 8.04 -14.62 -7.66
C LEU A 78 6.65 -14.97 -8.23
N LEU A 79 6.35 -14.54 -9.46
CA LEU A 79 5.06 -14.86 -10.10
C LEU A 79 4.80 -16.37 -10.14
N ARG A 80 5.81 -17.18 -10.46
CA ARG A 80 5.71 -18.65 -10.46
C ARG A 80 5.50 -19.21 -9.05
N THR A 81 6.22 -18.73 -8.06
CA THR A 81 6.08 -19.17 -6.66
C THR A 81 4.69 -18.86 -6.12
N LEU A 82 4.12 -17.72 -6.50
CA LEU A 82 2.74 -17.34 -6.14
C LEU A 82 1.68 -18.11 -6.95
N GLY A 83 2.07 -18.82 -8.01
CA GLY A 83 1.16 -19.47 -8.95
C GLY A 83 0.42 -18.48 -9.86
N ALA A 84 0.93 -17.26 -10.02
CA ALA A 84 0.34 -16.23 -10.86
C ALA A 84 0.59 -16.53 -12.34
N THR A 85 -0.49 -16.69 -13.10
CA THR A 85 -0.46 -16.90 -14.57
C THR A 85 -0.93 -15.68 -15.35
N ARG A 86 -1.49 -14.69 -14.64
CA ARG A 86 -2.11 -13.49 -15.21
C ARG A 86 -1.66 -12.26 -14.42
N VAL A 87 -1.41 -11.16 -15.12
CA VAL A 87 -1.05 -9.87 -14.50
C VAL A 87 -1.93 -8.78 -15.07
N LEU A 88 -2.70 -8.13 -14.20
CA LEU A 88 -3.45 -6.92 -14.51
C LEU A 88 -2.57 -5.70 -14.20
N ASN A 89 -2.08 -5.01 -15.22
CA ASN A 89 -1.20 -3.87 -15.10
C ASN A 89 -1.99 -2.56 -15.23
N VAL A 90 -2.17 -1.84 -14.13
CA VAL A 90 -2.93 -0.58 -14.08
C VAL A 90 -1.98 0.63 -14.18
N THR A 91 -1.13 0.63 -15.20
CA THR A 91 -0.19 1.72 -15.46
C THR A 91 -0.15 2.09 -16.94
N SER A 92 0.21 3.33 -17.24
CA SER A 92 0.33 3.79 -18.63
C SER A 92 1.65 3.41 -19.32
N GLN A 93 2.70 3.06 -18.57
CA GLN A 93 4.08 3.01 -19.10
C GLN A 93 4.79 1.67 -18.93
N LEU A 94 4.28 0.76 -18.09
CA LEU A 94 4.99 -0.48 -17.78
C LEU A 94 4.74 -1.55 -18.87
N PRO A 95 5.79 -2.19 -19.41
CA PRO A 95 5.64 -3.23 -20.42
C PRO A 95 5.14 -4.57 -19.84
N GLY A 96 4.59 -5.42 -20.70
CA GLY A 96 4.32 -6.83 -20.38
C GLY A 96 5.62 -7.64 -20.33
N TYR A 97 6.21 -7.79 -19.14
CA TYR A 97 7.55 -8.38 -18.98
C TYR A 97 7.69 -9.83 -19.48
N HIS A 98 6.66 -10.64 -19.28
CA HIS A 98 6.76 -12.11 -19.37
C HIS A 98 5.73 -12.76 -20.30
N GLU A 99 5.17 -12.02 -21.26
CA GLU A 99 4.17 -12.54 -22.22
C GLU A 99 4.67 -13.78 -22.96
N THR A 100 5.92 -13.76 -23.42
CA THR A 100 6.57 -14.89 -24.11
C THR A 100 6.86 -16.09 -23.21
N ARG A 101 6.65 -15.95 -21.89
CA ARG A 101 6.96 -16.97 -20.88
C ARG A 101 5.70 -17.57 -20.24
N GLY A 102 4.54 -17.36 -20.87
CA GLY A 102 3.26 -17.96 -20.46
C GLY A 102 2.48 -17.14 -19.43
N ILE A 103 2.82 -15.87 -19.23
CA ILE A 103 2.04 -14.96 -18.38
C ILE A 103 1.16 -14.10 -19.28
N THR A 104 -0.15 -14.12 -19.04
CA THR A 104 -1.09 -13.26 -19.78
C THR A 104 -1.16 -11.89 -19.12
N TYR A 105 -0.88 -10.83 -19.87
CA TYR A 105 -1.00 -9.45 -19.39
C TYR A 105 -2.28 -8.80 -19.90
N ARG A 106 -2.90 -8.00 -19.05
CA ARG A 106 -3.91 -7.01 -19.44
C ARG A 106 -3.47 -5.66 -18.91
N GLN A 107 -3.34 -4.69 -19.79
CA GLN A 107 -2.96 -3.33 -19.41
C GLN A 107 -4.19 -2.42 -19.39
N ILE A 108 -4.40 -1.75 -18.26
CA ILE A 108 -5.34 -0.66 -18.10
C ILE A 108 -4.52 0.63 -17.98
N PRO A 109 -4.51 1.50 -19.01
CA PRO A 109 -3.75 2.73 -18.96
C PRO A 109 -4.45 3.70 -17.99
N ALA A 110 -3.91 3.79 -16.77
CA ALA A 110 -4.37 4.72 -15.76
C ALA A 110 -3.22 5.50 -15.14
N THR A 111 -3.51 6.75 -14.80
CA THR A 111 -2.61 7.62 -14.05
C THR A 111 -3.01 7.66 -12.59
N ASP A 112 -2.03 7.75 -11.70
CA ASP A 112 -2.27 7.99 -10.28
C ASP A 112 -2.57 9.47 -10.06
N SER A 113 -3.79 9.88 -10.43
CA SER A 113 -4.27 11.24 -10.23
C SER A 113 -5.71 11.24 -9.77
N GLY A 114 -6.09 12.22 -8.94
CA GLY A 114 -7.47 12.36 -8.46
C GLY A 114 -8.48 12.68 -9.58
N HIS A 115 -8.02 13.00 -10.78
CA HIS A 115 -8.87 13.25 -11.95
C HIS A 115 -9.04 12.01 -12.83
N GLN A 116 -8.33 10.92 -12.54
CA GLN A 116 -8.42 9.68 -13.30
C GLN A 116 -9.74 8.97 -12.98
N ASN A 117 -10.60 8.79 -13.98
CA ASN A 117 -11.80 7.97 -13.83
C ASN A 117 -11.42 6.48 -13.92
N LEU A 118 -11.18 5.83 -12.78
CA LEU A 118 -10.89 4.39 -12.73
C LEU A 118 -12.14 3.53 -12.93
N LYS A 119 -13.33 4.06 -12.60
CA LYS A 119 -14.59 3.31 -12.60
C LYS A 119 -14.93 2.75 -13.99
N GLN A 120 -14.54 3.45 -15.06
CA GLN A 120 -14.76 3.00 -16.43
C GLN A 120 -14.09 1.65 -16.75
N TYR A 121 -13.03 1.29 -16.02
CA TYR A 121 -12.27 0.06 -16.25
C TYR A 121 -12.67 -1.10 -15.35
N PHE A 122 -13.68 -0.92 -14.49
CA PHE A 122 -14.04 -1.94 -13.50
C PHE A 122 -14.56 -3.22 -14.16
N GLU A 123 -15.49 -3.11 -15.12
CA GLU A 123 -15.99 -4.28 -15.85
C GLU A 123 -14.85 -5.02 -16.56
N GLU A 124 -13.98 -4.29 -17.25
CA GLU A 124 -12.81 -4.86 -17.93
C GLU A 124 -11.84 -5.56 -16.95
N ALA A 125 -11.60 -4.96 -15.79
CA ALA A 125 -10.75 -5.54 -14.76
C ALA A 125 -11.39 -6.80 -14.15
N PHE A 126 -12.70 -6.78 -13.91
CA PHE A 126 -13.42 -7.92 -13.33
C PHE A 126 -13.48 -9.11 -14.30
N ASP A 127 -13.73 -8.87 -15.59
CA ASP A 127 -13.68 -9.93 -16.60
C ASP A 127 -12.27 -10.56 -16.71
N PHE A 128 -11.23 -9.78 -16.39
CA PHE A 128 -9.87 -10.26 -16.39
C PHE A 128 -9.46 -10.97 -15.10
N ILE A 129 -10.10 -10.74 -13.97
CA ILE A 129 -9.75 -11.37 -12.69
C ILE A 129 -10.37 -12.77 -12.66
#